data_AF-A0A8J8AG66-F1
#
_entry.id   AF-A0A8J8AG66-F1
#
_cell.length_a   1.000
_cell.length_b   1.000
_cell.length_c   1.000
_cell.angle_alpha   90.00
_cell.angle_beta   90.00
_cell.angle_gamma   90.00
#
_symmetry.space_group_name_H-M   'P 1'
#
loop_
_entity.id
_entity.type
_entity.pdbx_description
1 polymer ?
#
loop_
_entity_poly.entity_id
_entity_poly.type
_entity_poly.pdbx_seq_one_letter_code
_entity_poly.pdbx_strand_id
1 'polypeptide(L)'
;MERAIIRRLVMMLSLGYILFFYSETMFWARWRPDDTFSGLIMTWLVYSVLAFFVLLMVNRFGVGDVYSVFLVGAVFGWLVEGVVVQTVYADFPFGIVWTPLAWHALISVLAGVYLAGKALGEWEGKKAALFFIFLGIFWGFWASYWKLEDGYAVSVGDFAIYVFLSILPLVVAYMVLHASVPESFEPRGWEVGVFTAVLLFFAAFTVLAVPFSVLILPPLIGVALYALRRLKGESFFSSYREIKTGRYLMPLLMPLFAVLTYAPFMNVWLGVNVPVALATSTIGLGLFLKAVYKGLKESP
;
A
#
# COMPACT_ATOMS: atom_id res chain seq x y z
N MET A 1 8.85 28.87 -6.14
CA MET A 1 9.73 27.69 -6.37
C MET A 1 9.78 26.77 -5.15
N GLU A 2 10.20 27.27 -3.99
CA GLU A 2 10.30 26.48 -2.74
C GLU A 2 8.98 25.86 -2.29
N ARG A 3 7.87 26.61 -2.37
CA ARG A 3 6.53 26.11 -2.02
C ARG A 3 6.12 24.84 -2.80
N ALA A 4 6.53 24.72 -4.07
CA ALA A 4 6.20 23.56 -4.90
C ALA A 4 6.99 22.32 -4.47
N ILE A 5 8.27 22.49 -4.10
CA ILE A 5 9.12 21.41 -3.58
C ILE A 5 8.58 20.93 -2.23
N ILE A 6 8.30 21.85 -1.31
CA ILE A 6 7.73 21.53 0.00
C ILE A 6 6.42 20.75 -0.15
N ARG A 7 5.53 21.21 -1.05
CA ARG A 7 4.26 20.52 -1.31
C ARG A 7 4.46 19.09 -1.81
N ARG A 8 5.37 18.87 -2.78
CA ARG A 8 5.69 17.52 -3.26
C ARG A 8 6.29 16.64 -2.17
N LEU A 9 7.17 17.18 -1.34
CA LEU A 9 7.75 16.46 -0.22
C LEU A 9 6.68 16.07 0.80
N VAL A 10 5.78 16.98 1.15
CA VAL A 10 4.66 16.72 2.05
C VAL A 10 3.75 15.63 1.49
N MET A 11 3.37 15.69 0.21
CA MET A 11 2.58 14.64 -0.43
C MET A 11 3.29 13.28 -0.38
N MET A 12 4.59 13.26 -0.68
CA MET A 12 5.39 12.04 -0.69
C MET A 12 5.44 11.42 0.70
N LEU A 13 5.66 12.23 1.74
CA LEU A 13 5.68 11.77 3.13
C LEU A 13 4.30 11.29 3.59
N SER A 14 3.22 12.00 3.23
CA SER A 14 1.86 11.59 3.56
C SER A 14 1.44 10.31 2.86
N LEU A 15 1.66 10.21 1.55
CA LEU A 15 1.39 8.98 0.81
C LEU A 15 2.28 7.83 1.29
N GLY A 16 3.55 8.12 1.60
CA GLY A 16 4.48 7.17 2.20
C GLY A 16 3.97 6.63 3.53
N TYR A 17 3.36 7.46 4.37
CA TYR A 17 2.77 6.99 5.63
C TYR A 17 1.52 6.12 5.38
N ILE A 18 0.66 6.49 4.43
CA ILE A 18 -0.51 5.68 4.06
C ILE A 18 -0.03 4.29 3.58
N LEU A 19 0.95 4.26 2.67
CA LEU A 19 1.52 3.00 2.17
C LEU A 19 2.18 2.19 3.27
N PHE A 20 2.95 2.83 4.16
CA PHE A 20 3.55 2.21 5.34
C PHE A 20 2.49 1.60 6.26
N PHE A 21 1.43 2.33 6.58
CA PHE A 21 0.36 1.84 7.46
C PHE A 21 -0.28 0.57 6.90
N TYR A 22 -0.72 0.57 5.64
CA TYR A 22 -1.38 -0.62 5.06
C TYR A 22 -0.39 -1.77 4.81
N SER A 23 0.89 -1.47 4.57
CA SER A 23 1.90 -2.48 4.26
C SER A 23 2.52 -3.12 5.48
N GLU A 24 2.72 -2.36 6.56
CA GLU A 24 3.47 -2.81 7.74
C GLU A 24 2.55 -2.82 8.97
N THR A 25 1.98 -1.68 9.35
CA THR A 25 1.18 -1.58 10.57
C THR A 25 -0.02 -2.52 10.53
N MET A 26 -0.74 -2.54 9.40
CA MET A 26 -1.90 -3.39 9.20
C MET A 26 -1.50 -4.86 9.03
N PHE A 27 -0.34 -5.10 8.39
CA PHE A 27 0.19 -6.46 8.18
C PHE A 27 0.63 -7.07 9.51
N TRP A 28 1.53 -6.46 10.28
CA TRP A 28 1.99 -7.03 11.54
C TRP A 28 0.93 -6.99 12.64
N ALA A 29 0.02 -6.01 12.60
CA ALA A 29 -1.12 -5.90 13.50
C ALA A 29 -0.79 -5.93 15.02
N ARG A 30 0.47 -5.73 15.39
CA ARG A 30 1.00 -5.68 16.76
C ARG A 30 2.38 -5.02 16.74
N TRP A 31 2.87 -4.62 17.91
CA TRP A 31 4.29 -4.30 18.07
C TRP A 31 5.11 -5.58 18.14
N ARG A 32 6.17 -5.65 17.34
CA ARG A 32 7.15 -6.74 17.39
C ARG A 32 8.24 -6.40 18.40
N PRO A 33 8.91 -7.42 18.99
CA PRO A 33 9.97 -7.19 19.98
C PRO A 33 11.14 -6.33 19.47
N ASP A 34 11.39 -6.35 18.16
CA ASP A 34 12.45 -5.63 17.47
C ASP A 34 12.00 -4.25 16.93
N ASP A 35 10.72 -3.90 17.05
CA ASP A 35 10.23 -2.60 16.62
C ASP A 35 10.81 -1.49 17.51
N THR A 36 11.52 -0.56 16.87
CA THR A 36 12.04 0.64 17.52
C THR A 36 11.40 1.87 16.89
N PHE A 37 11.26 2.95 17.65
CA PHE A 37 10.74 4.22 17.12
C PHE A 37 11.56 4.72 15.92
N SER A 38 12.89 4.64 15.98
CA SER A 38 13.76 4.95 14.86
C SER A 38 13.54 4.01 13.67
N GLY A 39 13.34 2.71 13.92
CA GLY A 39 13.02 1.73 12.89
C GLY A 39 11.72 2.09 12.15
N LEU A 40 10.66 2.42 12.88
CA LEU A 40 9.38 2.83 12.29
C LEU A 40 9.51 4.09 11.43
N ILE A 41 10.29 5.08 11.88
CA ILE A 41 10.58 6.28 11.07
C ILE A 41 11.35 5.91 9.80
N MET A 42 12.39 5.08 9.92
CA MET A 42 13.17 4.65 8.76
C MET A 42 12.32 3.89 7.75
N THR A 43 11.48 2.97 8.21
CA THR A 43 10.53 2.24 7.36
C THR A 43 9.58 3.21 6.67
N TRP A 44 8.98 4.17 7.38
CA TRP A 44 8.15 5.21 6.77
C TRP A 44 8.88 6.03 5.70
N LEU A 45 10.15 6.40 5.94
CA LEU A 45 10.96 7.12 4.95
C LEU A 45 11.24 6.27 3.71
N VAL A 46 11.51 4.97 3.86
CA VAL A 46 11.65 4.04 2.72
C VAL A 46 10.35 3.96 1.92
N TYR A 47 9.20 3.83 2.59
CA TYR A 47 7.89 3.88 1.91
C TYR A 47 7.63 5.23 1.23
N SER A 48 8.19 6.33 1.75
CA SER A 48 8.09 7.66 1.13
C SER A 48 8.92 7.75 -0.15
N VAL A 49 10.11 7.12 -0.20
CA VAL A 49 10.88 6.97 -1.45
C VAL A 49 10.07 6.20 -2.49
N LEU A 50 9.38 5.12 -2.10
CA LEU A 50 8.52 4.36 -3.01
C LEU A 50 7.26 5.14 -3.41
N ALA A 51 6.68 5.92 -2.49
CA ALA A 51 5.56 6.81 -2.74
C ALA A 51 5.88 7.86 -3.81
N PHE A 52 7.12 8.34 -3.88
CA PHE A 52 7.56 9.22 -4.97
C PHE A 52 7.34 8.57 -6.35
N PHE A 53 7.72 7.30 -6.51
CA PHE A 53 7.52 6.57 -7.77
C PHE A 53 6.04 6.29 -8.05
N VAL A 54 5.24 6.01 -7.02
CA VAL A 54 3.77 5.90 -7.16
C VAL A 54 3.19 7.22 -7.70
N LEU A 55 3.51 8.37 -7.08
CA LEU A 55 3.05 9.69 -7.54
C LEU A 55 3.51 9.98 -8.97
N LEU A 56 4.77 9.69 -9.28
CA LEU A 56 5.34 9.87 -10.61
C LEU A 56 4.61 9.02 -11.67
N MET A 57 4.35 7.74 -11.38
CA MET A 57 3.62 6.86 -12.29
C MET A 57 2.17 7.29 -12.46
N VAL A 58 1.48 7.61 -11.38
CA VAL A 58 0.07 8.05 -11.42
C VAL A 58 -0.08 9.30 -12.28
N ASN A 59 0.80 10.28 -12.10
CA ASN A 59 0.80 11.50 -12.90
C ASN A 59 1.19 11.24 -14.36
N ARG A 60 2.27 10.48 -14.60
CA ARG A 60 2.82 10.27 -15.95
C ARG A 60 1.93 9.41 -16.84
N PHE A 61 1.24 8.42 -16.27
CA PHE A 61 0.40 7.49 -17.02
C PHE A 61 -1.09 7.81 -16.95
N GLY A 62 -1.51 8.83 -16.19
CA GLY A 62 -2.93 9.19 -16.08
C GLY A 62 -3.76 8.08 -15.43
N VAL A 63 -3.32 7.63 -14.26
CA VAL A 63 -3.89 6.45 -13.60
C VAL A 63 -5.18 6.81 -12.88
N GLY A 64 -6.33 6.33 -13.39
CA GLY A 64 -7.66 6.72 -12.89
C GLY A 64 -8.62 5.59 -12.56
N ASP A 65 -8.35 4.37 -13.06
CA ASP A 65 -9.24 3.22 -12.94
C ASP A 65 -8.60 2.08 -12.14
N VAL A 66 -9.41 1.10 -11.75
CA VAL A 66 -8.98 -0.01 -10.90
C VAL A 66 -7.80 -0.79 -11.50
N TYR A 67 -7.75 -0.97 -12.83
CA TYR A 67 -6.70 -1.77 -13.47
C TYR A 67 -5.38 -1.01 -13.55
N SER A 68 -5.40 0.27 -13.94
CA SER A 68 -4.20 1.11 -13.95
C SER A 68 -3.64 1.32 -12.53
N VAL A 69 -4.51 1.54 -11.54
CA VAL A 69 -4.13 1.63 -10.11
C VAL A 69 -3.49 0.33 -9.64
N PHE A 70 -4.08 -0.81 -9.98
CA PHE A 70 -3.54 -2.10 -9.59
C PHE A 70 -2.16 -2.37 -10.20
N LEU A 71 -1.90 -1.98 -11.45
CA LEU A 71 -0.58 -2.11 -12.07
C LEU A 71 0.48 -1.22 -11.40
N VAL A 72 0.12 0.01 -11.02
CA VAL A 72 0.99 0.86 -10.17
C VAL A 72 1.27 0.17 -8.84
N GLY A 73 0.24 -0.42 -8.24
CA GLY A 73 0.35 -1.23 -7.03
C GLY A 73 1.27 -2.44 -7.18
N ALA A 74 1.24 -3.13 -8.32
CA ALA A 74 2.10 -4.26 -8.61
C ALA A 74 3.57 -3.85 -8.71
N VAL A 75 3.86 -2.77 -9.42
CA VAL A 75 5.22 -2.19 -9.48
C VAL A 75 5.69 -1.81 -8.07
N PHE A 76 4.84 -1.10 -7.31
CA PHE A 76 5.15 -0.77 -5.91
C PHE A 76 5.44 -2.01 -5.07
N GLY A 77 4.59 -3.03 -5.11
CA GLY A 77 4.76 -4.27 -4.35
C GLY A 77 6.04 -5.02 -4.70
N TRP A 78 6.40 -5.11 -5.98
CA TRP A 78 7.66 -5.73 -6.39
C TRP A 78 8.89 -4.91 -6.03
N LEU A 79 8.78 -3.58 -5.93
CA LEU A 79 9.85 -2.76 -5.38
C LEU A 79 10.00 -2.98 -3.87
N VAL A 80 8.91 -3.04 -3.11
CA VAL A 80 8.98 -3.36 -1.67
C VAL A 80 9.61 -4.74 -1.48
N GLU A 81 8.99 -5.76 -2.05
CA GLU A 81 9.30 -7.15 -1.68
C GLU A 81 10.39 -7.78 -2.53
N GLY A 82 10.63 -7.24 -3.72
CA GLY A 82 11.68 -7.70 -4.60
C GLY A 82 12.98 -6.90 -4.46
N VAL A 83 12.92 -5.63 -4.04
CA VAL A 83 14.12 -4.76 -3.99
C VAL A 83 14.50 -4.38 -2.56
N VAL A 84 13.54 -4.08 -1.69
CA VAL A 84 13.83 -3.63 -0.31
C VAL A 84 13.92 -4.80 0.66
N VAL A 85 12.89 -5.65 0.73
CA VAL A 85 12.75 -6.70 1.75
C VAL A 85 13.14 -8.09 1.24
N GLN A 86 13.11 -8.32 -0.07
CA GLN A 86 13.54 -9.56 -0.74
C GLN A 86 12.67 -10.81 -0.48
N THR A 87 11.45 -10.66 0.08
CA THR A 87 10.55 -11.80 0.34
C THR A 87 10.02 -12.47 -0.93
N VAL A 88 10.03 -11.77 -2.09
CA VAL A 88 9.66 -12.36 -3.40
C VAL A 88 10.41 -13.66 -3.67
N TYR A 89 11.66 -13.75 -3.19
CA TYR A 89 12.55 -14.87 -3.48
C TYR A 89 12.51 -15.97 -2.43
N ALA A 90 11.98 -15.71 -1.23
CA ALA A 90 11.94 -16.68 -0.14
C ALA A 90 11.04 -17.87 -0.48
N ASP A 91 9.85 -17.59 -1.02
CA ASP A 91 8.84 -18.59 -1.39
C ASP A 91 8.60 -18.63 -2.91
N PHE A 92 9.66 -18.51 -3.71
CA PHE A 92 9.54 -18.46 -5.17
C PHE A 92 8.95 -19.76 -5.75
N PRO A 93 8.00 -19.71 -6.72
CA PRO A 93 7.49 -18.52 -7.40
C PRO A 93 6.25 -17.88 -6.74
N PHE A 94 5.71 -18.47 -5.67
CA PHE A 94 4.52 -17.97 -5.00
C PHE A 94 4.72 -16.55 -4.44
N GLY A 95 5.92 -16.24 -3.96
CA GLY A 95 6.33 -14.91 -3.48
C GLY A 95 6.21 -13.79 -4.53
N ILE A 96 6.14 -14.09 -5.84
CA ILE A 96 5.86 -13.07 -6.87
C ILE A 96 4.44 -12.51 -6.74
N VAL A 97 3.50 -13.33 -6.28
CA VAL A 97 2.08 -13.02 -6.21
C VAL A 97 1.68 -12.60 -4.80
N TRP A 98 2.10 -13.37 -3.79
CA TRP A 98 1.58 -13.26 -2.43
C TRP A 98 1.74 -11.85 -1.85
N THR A 99 2.91 -11.46 -1.39
CA THR A 99 3.09 -10.13 -0.79
C THR A 99 2.98 -8.99 -1.82
N PRO A 100 3.54 -9.06 -3.05
CA PRO A 100 3.50 -7.93 -3.98
C PRO A 100 2.11 -7.62 -4.52
N LEU A 101 1.37 -8.64 -4.99
CA LEU A 101 0.08 -8.44 -5.64
C LEU A 101 -1.08 -8.53 -4.64
N ALA A 102 -1.04 -9.53 -3.77
CA ALA A 102 -2.14 -9.80 -2.85
C ALA A 102 -2.18 -8.80 -1.68
N TRP A 103 -1.02 -8.33 -1.23
CA TRP A 103 -0.93 -7.36 -0.14
C TRP A 103 -0.69 -5.94 -0.66
N HIS A 104 0.48 -5.65 -1.23
CA HIS A 104 0.83 -4.28 -1.57
C HIS A 104 -0.02 -3.69 -2.71
N ALA A 105 -0.25 -4.42 -3.80
CA ALA A 105 -1.06 -3.90 -4.91
C ALA A 105 -2.54 -3.81 -4.53
N LEU A 106 -3.11 -4.89 -3.99
CA LEU A 106 -4.53 -5.00 -3.66
C LEU A 106 -4.92 -4.19 -2.42
N ILE A 107 -4.20 -4.35 -1.32
CA ILE A 107 -4.55 -3.77 -0.02
C ILE A 107 -3.90 -2.39 0.11
N SER A 108 -2.58 -2.27 -0.04
CA SER A 108 -1.92 -0.99 0.24
C SER A 108 -2.26 0.09 -0.79
N VAL A 109 -2.16 -0.21 -2.09
CA VAL A 109 -2.40 0.78 -3.15
C VAL A 109 -3.87 0.84 -3.57
N LEU A 110 -4.48 -0.27 -3.98
CA LEU A 110 -5.85 -0.24 -4.48
C LEU A 110 -6.85 0.06 -3.36
N ALA A 111 -6.86 -0.68 -2.25
CA ALA A 111 -7.78 -0.40 -1.15
C ALA A 111 -7.38 0.84 -0.34
N GLY A 112 -6.11 0.90 0.08
CA GLY A 112 -5.61 1.88 1.04
C GLY A 112 -5.32 3.26 0.47
N VAL A 113 -5.02 3.40 -0.83
CA VAL A 113 -4.86 4.73 -1.43
C VAL A 113 -6.11 5.07 -2.24
N TYR A 114 -6.39 4.28 -3.27
CA TYR A 114 -7.41 4.63 -4.25
C TYR A 114 -8.84 4.54 -3.70
N LEU A 115 -9.27 3.37 -3.20
CA LEU A 115 -10.64 3.19 -2.73
C LEU A 115 -10.91 3.95 -1.44
N ALA A 116 -9.94 4.05 -0.53
CA ALA A 116 -10.07 4.86 0.68
C ALA A 116 -10.21 6.36 0.33
N GLY A 117 -9.41 6.88 -0.59
CA GLY A 117 -9.56 8.26 -1.07
C GLY A 117 -10.93 8.50 -1.71
N LYS A 118 -11.42 7.56 -2.55
CA LYS A 118 -12.78 7.62 -3.09
C LYS A 118 -13.87 7.52 -2.03
N ALA A 119 -13.69 6.69 -1.01
CA ALA A 119 -14.63 6.57 0.11
C ALA A 119 -14.74 7.89 0.88
N LEU A 120 -13.61 8.57 1.10
CA LEU A 120 -13.57 9.85 1.80
C LEU A 120 -14.13 10.99 0.96
N GLY A 121 -13.82 11.06 -0.34
CA GLY A 121 -14.16 12.19 -1.21
C GLY A 121 -15.46 12.05 -2.00
N GLU A 122 -15.75 10.86 -2.54
CA GLU A 122 -16.78 10.69 -3.57
C GLU A 122 -18.00 9.87 -3.08
N TRP A 123 -17.80 8.88 -2.22
CA TRP A 123 -18.87 7.96 -1.86
C TRP A 123 -19.87 8.55 -0.86
N GLU A 124 -21.11 8.04 -0.92
CA GLU A 124 -22.12 8.29 0.11
C GLU A 124 -21.63 7.87 1.49
N GLY A 125 -22.08 8.57 2.53
CA GLY A 125 -21.60 8.37 3.90
C GLY A 125 -21.72 6.93 4.40
N LYS A 126 -22.84 6.26 4.09
CA LYS A 126 -23.07 4.86 4.46
C LYS A 126 -22.10 3.92 3.75
N LYS A 127 -21.90 4.09 2.44
CA LYS A 127 -20.98 3.27 1.64
C LYS A 127 -19.54 3.45 2.09
N ALA A 128 -19.13 4.68 2.38
CA ALA A 128 -17.81 4.99 2.92
C ALA A 128 -17.60 4.35 4.30
N ALA A 129 -18.57 4.48 5.20
CA ALA A 129 -18.51 3.85 6.53
C ALA A 129 -18.40 2.32 6.43
N LEU A 130 -19.23 1.67 5.59
CA LEU A 130 -19.17 0.22 5.37
C LEU A 130 -17.82 -0.25 4.85
N PHE A 131 -17.16 0.54 4.01
CA PHE A 131 -15.82 0.23 3.53
C PHE A 131 -14.77 0.22 4.65
N PHE A 132 -14.74 1.24 5.51
CA PHE A 132 -13.82 1.27 6.66
C PHE A 132 -14.17 0.22 7.73
N ILE A 133 -15.46 -0.11 7.90
CA ILE A 133 -15.89 -1.24 8.73
C ILE A 133 -15.33 -2.56 8.18
N PHE A 134 -15.45 -2.79 6.87
CA PHE A 134 -14.93 -3.99 6.23
C PHE A 134 -13.41 -4.11 6.38
N LEU A 135 -12.67 -3.01 6.18
CA LEU A 135 -11.22 -2.98 6.43
C LEU A 135 -10.88 -3.28 7.90
N GLY A 136 -11.67 -2.78 8.85
CA GLY A 136 -11.53 -3.10 10.27
C GLY A 136 -11.75 -4.59 10.56
N ILE A 137 -12.84 -5.17 10.04
CA ILE A 137 -13.13 -6.61 10.19
C ILE A 137 -11.99 -7.45 9.62
N PHE A 138 -11.55 -7.13 8.39
CA PHE A 138 -10.42 -7.81 7.78
C PHE A 138 -9.15 -7.69 8.63
N TRP A 139 -8.85 -6.50 9.17
CA TRP A 139 -7.67 -6.28 10.00
C TRP A 139 -7.71 -7.10 11.29
N GLY A 140 -8.84 -7.10 12.01
CA GLY A 140 -8.99 -7.90 13.24
C GLY A 140 -8.93 -9.40 12.99
N PHE A 141 -9.49 -9.86 11.86
CA PHE A 141 -9.39 -11.26 11.45
C PHE A 141 -7.93 -11.64 11.12
N TRP A 142 -7.24 -10.82 10.32
CA TRP A 142 -5.83 -11.01 9.97
C TRP A 142 -4.92 -11.00 11.21
N ALA A 143 -5.13 -10.06 12.13
CA ALA A 143 -4.35 -9.95 13.37
C ALA A 143 -4.35 -11.23 14.21
N SER A 144 -5.40 -12.05 14.11
CA SER A 144 -5.50 -13.32 14.85
C SER A 144 -4.50 -14.39 14.41
N TYR A 145 -3.82 -14.19 13.26
CA TYR A 145 -2.78 -15.07 12.72
C TYR A 145 -1.50 -15.07 13.56
N TRP A 146 -0.99 -13.89 13.94
CA TRP A 146 0.41 -13.74 14.36
C TRP A 146 0.79 -14.56 15.60
N LYS A 147 -0.18 -14.92 16.45
CA LYS A 147 0.05 -15.82 17.57
C LYS A 147 0.57 -17.21 17.17
N LEU A 148 0.28 -17.66 15.95
CA LEU A 148 0.80 -18.92 15.42
C LEU A 148 2.31 -18.84 15.18
N GLU A 149 2.80 -17.65 14.84
CA GLU A 149 4.21 -17.38 14.58
C GLU A 149 4.96 -17.03 15.86
N ASP A 150 4.35 -16.22 16.73
CA ASP A 150 4.97 -15.77 17.98
C ASP A 150 4.86 -16.78 19.14
N GLY A 151 3.91 -17.71 19.06
CA GLY A 151 3.58 -18.62 20.16
C GLY A 151 2.75 -18.00 21.29
N TYR A 152 2.32 -16.74 21.18
CA TYR A 152 1.43 -16.09 22.16
C TYR A 152 0.42 -15.16 21.49
N ALA A 153 -0.76 -15.01 22.11
CA ALA A 153 -1.77 -14.06 21.66
C ALA A 153 -1.59 -12.70 22.35
N VAL A 154 -1.63 -11.61 21.58
CA VAL A 154 -1.67 -10.24 22.11
C VAL A 154 -2.99 -10.03 22.84
N SER A 155 -2.96 -9.40 24.02
CA SER A 155 -4.20 -9.13 24.77
C SER A 155 -5.13 -8.21 23.97
N VAL A 156 -6.45 -8.32 24.17
CA VAL A 156 -7.42 -7.42 23.51
C VAL A 156 -7.13 -5.94 23.81
N GLY A 157 -6.67 -5.64 25.04
CA GLY A 157 -6.30 -4.30 25.46
C GLY A 157 -5.09 -3.76 24.69
N ASP A 158 -4.01 -4.54 24.61
CA ASP A 158 -2.79 -4.14 23.89
C ASP A 158 -3.06 -3.99 22.39
N PHE A 159 -3.83 -4.91 21.81
CA PHE A 159 -4.26 -4.80 20.42
C PHE A 159 -5.09 -3.54 20.18
N ALA A 160 -6.02 -3.21 21.07
CA ALA A 160 -6.80 -1.97 20.99
C ALA A 160 -5.90 -0.73 21.02
N ILE A 161 -4.95 -0.66 21.95
CA ILE A 161 -3.99 0.45 22.02
C ILE A 161 -3.20 0.55 20.72
N TYR A 162 -2.71 -0.58 20.19
CA TYR A 162 -1.97 -0.63 18.93
C TYR A 162 -2.78 -0.06 17.75
N VAL A 163 -4.00 -0.56 17.53
CA VAL A 163 -4.80 -0.13 16.36
C VAL A 163 -5.29 1.31 16.48
N PHE A 164 -5.64 1.77 17.69
CA PHE A 164 -6.08 3.15 17.90
C PHE A 164 -4.93 4.15 17.86
N LEU A 165 -3.73 3.82 18.34
CA LEU A 165 -2.58 4.72 18.22
C LEU A 165 -2.10 4.82 16.77
N SER A 166 -2.10 3.70 16.04
CA SER A 166 -1.58 3.68 14.68
C SER A 166 -2.52 4.30 13.62
N ILE A 167 -3.83 4.37 13.88
CA ILE A 167 -4.78 5.04 12.97
C ILE A 167 -4.65 6.58 13.00
N LEU A 168 -4.19 7.17 14.12
CA LEU A 168 -4.17 8.63 14.26
C LEU A 168 -3.27 9.30 13.22
N PRO A 169 -2.01 8.86 13.01
CA PRO A 169 -1.19 9.46 11.99
C PRO A 169 -1.66 9.07 10.57
N LEU A 170 -2.41 7.98 10.39
CA LEU A 170 -3.06 7.66 9.11
C LEU A 170 -4.13 8.70 8.74
N VAL A 171 -4.98 9.06 9.70
CA VAL A 171 -5.98 10.12 9.52
C VAL A 171 -5.30 11.44 9.14
N VAL A 172 -4.25 11.81 9.87
CA VAL A 172 -3.45 13.00 9.55
C VAL A 172 -2.83 12.90 8.14
N ALA A 173 -2.30 11.74 7.77
CA ALA A 173 -1.70 11.54 6.45
C ALA A 173 -2.72 11.73 5.32
N TYR A 174 -3.96 11.22 5.45
CA TYR A 174 -5.02 11.51 4.46
C TYR A 174 -5.37 13.00 4.41
N MET A 175 -5.53 13.65 5.56
CA MET A 175 -5.84 15.08 5.61
C MET A 175 -4.77 15.91 4.91
N VAL A 176 -3.50 15.64 5.23
CA VAL A 176 -2.35 16.35 4.67
C VAL A 176 -2.18 16.02 3.19
N LEU A 177 -2.35 14.76 2.77
CA LEU A 177 -2.29 14.38 1.37
C LEU A 177 -3.34 15.16 0.56
N HIS A 178 -4.61 15.11 0.94
CA HIS A 178 -5.69 15.81 0.23
C HIS A 178 -5.52 17.33 0.24
N ALA A 179 -5.06 17.91 1.35
CA ALA A 179 -4.76 19.35 1.41
C ALA A 179 -3.55 19.74 0.53
N SER A 180 -2.66 18.79 0.24
CA SER A 180 -1.43 19.03 -0.51
C SER A 180 -1.48 18.55 -1.95
N VAL A 181 -2.54 17.90 -2.46
CA VAL A 181 -2.61 17.43 -3.85
C VAL A 181 -2.61 18.61 -4.85
N PRO A 182 -1.55 18.82 -5.66
CA PRO A 182 -1.53 19.78 -6.77
C PRO A 182 -2.30 19.22 -7.96
N GLU A 183 -2.54 20.06 -8.96
CA GLU A 183 -3.12 19.62 -10.23
C GLU A 183 -2.22 18.62 -10.98
N SER A 184 -0.89 18.75 -10.84
CA SER A 184 0.08 17.80 -11.40
C SER A 184 1.28 17.57 -10.48
N PHE A 185 1.81 16.34 -10.47
CA PHE A 185 3.05 15.97 -9.78
C PHE A 185 4.21 15.94 -10.79
N GLU A 186 4.88 17.07 -10.93
CA GLU A 186 6.01 17.27 -11.86
C GLU A 186 7.32 17.47 -11.09
N PRO A 187 8.02 16.37 -10.71
CA PRO A 187 9.32 16.48 -10.06
C PRO A 187 10.40 16.91 -11.06
N ARG A 188 11.42 17.60 -10.56
CA ARG A 188 12.60 17.97 -11.35
C ARG A 188 13.46 16.74 -11.64
N GLY A 189 14.28 16.83 -12.69
CA GLY A 189 15.20 15.75 -13.05
C GLY A 189 16.13 15.32 -11.90
N TRP A 190 16.59 16.27 -11.07
CA TRP A 190 17.42 15.94 -9.90
C TRP A 190 16.63 15.23 -8.79
N GLU A 191 15.35 15.55 -8.58
CA GLU A 191 14.49 14.85 -7.61
C GLU A 191 14.37 13.38 -8.05
N VAL A 192 14.05 13.15 -9.33
CA VAL A 192 14.02 11.80 -9.91
C VAL A 192 15.36 11.10 -9.74
N GLY A 193 16.48 11.78 -10.02
CA GLY A 193 17.82 11.24 -9.86
C GLY A 193 18.13 10.78 -8.43
N VAL A 194 17.81 11.61 -7.43
CA VAL A 194 18.06 11.29 -6.01
C VAL A 194 17.25 10.08 -5.56
N PHE A 195 15.93 10.06 -5.80
CA PHE A 195 15.10 8.92 -5.39
C PHE A 195 15.44 7.63 -6.16
N THR A 196 15.84 7.75 -7.43
CA THR A 196 16.34 6.62 -8.23
C THR A 196 17.65 6.08 -7.66
N ALA A 197 18.58 6.95 -7.25
CA ALA A 197 19.83 6.52 -6.63
C ALA A 197 19.60 5.74 -5.33
N VAL A 198 18.65 6.18 -4.49
CA VAL A 198 18.26 5.45 -3.28
C VAL A 198 17.70 4.06 -3.63
N LEU A 199 16.80 3.98 -4.63
CA LEU A 199 16.24 2.69 -5.04
C LEU A 199 17.31 1.76 -5.66
N LEU A 200 18.22 2.31 -6.47
CA LEU A 200 19.33 1.56 -7.07
C LEU A 200 20.32 1.06 -6.01
N PHE A 201 20.52 1.79 -4.92
CA PHE A 201 21.29 1.31 -3.78
C PHE A 201 20.69 0.02 -3.21
N PHE A 202 19.39 -0.02 -2.89
CA PHE A 202 18.73 -1.25 -2.44
C PHE A 202 18.78 -2.36 -3.50
N ALA A 203 18.57 -2.01 -4.77
CA ALA A 203 18.65 -2.97 -5.87
C ALA A 203 20.04 -3.61 -6.00
N ALA A 204 21.12 -2.84 -5.82
CA ALA A 204 22.47 -3.38 -5.84
C ALA A 204 22.67 -4.43 -4.75
N PHE A 205 22.26 -4.16 -3.51
CA PHE A 205 22.32 -5.14 -2.41
C PHE A 205 21.46 -6.38 -2.69
N THR A 206 20.28 -6.19 -3.28
CA THR A 206 19.43 -7.29 -3.71
C THR A 206 20.06 -8.15 -4.79
N VAL A 207 20.72 -7.57 -5.79
CA VAL A 207 21.42 -8.37 -6.82
C VAL A 207 22.61 -9.12 -6.22
N LEU A 208 23.31 -8.52 -5.26
CA LEU A 208 24.40 -9.22 -4.57
C LEU A 208 23.88 -10.38 -3.71
N ALA A 209 22.76 -10.20 -3.01
CA ALA A 209 22.15 -11.24 -2.18
C ALA A 209 21.44 -12.33 -3.00
N VAL A 210 20.76 -11.93 -4.07
CA VAL A 210 19.93 -12.77 -4.93
C VAL A 210 20.20 -12.45 -6.41
N PRO A 211 21.28 -12.99 -7.01
CA PRO A 211 21.70 -12.61 -8.37
C PRO A 211 20.67 -12.87 -9.47
N PHE A 212 19.83 -13.90 -9.32
CA PHE A 212 18.79 -14.19 -10.32
C PHE A 212 17.62 -13.20 -10.31
N SER A 213 17.54 -12.28 -9.33
CA SER A 213 16.53 -11.22 -9.25
C SER A 213 16.41 -10.40 -10.54
N VAL A 214 17.54 -10.17 -11.23
CA VAL A 214 17.60 -9.43 -12.51
C VAL A 214 16.84 -10.12 -13.65
N LEU A 215 16.58 -11.42 -13.53
CA LEU A 215 15.80 -12.19 -14.50
C LEU A 215 14.29 -12.15 -14.19
N ILE A 216 13.90 -11.71 -13.00
CA ILE A 216 12.51 -11.74 -12.52
C ILE A 216 11.90 -10.34 -12.49
N LEU A 217 12.52 -9.40 -11.76
CA LEU A 217 11.90 -8.09 -11.53
C LEU A 217 11.81 -7.22 -12.78
N PRO A 218 12.87 -7.05 -13.60
CA PRO A 218 12.79 -6.18 -14.77
C PRO A 218 11.72 -6.62 -15.78
N PRO A 219 11.56 -7.92 -16.11
CA PRO A 219 10.43 -8.37 -16.94
C PRO A 219 9.06 -8.08 -16.34
N LEU A 220 8.85 -8.35 -15.04
CA LEU A 220 7.56 -8.12 -14.38
C LEU A 220 7.19 -6.63 -14.38
N ILE A 221 8.12 -5.77 -13.95
CA ILE A 221 7.95 -4.32 -13.95
C ILE A 221 7.77 -3.81 -15.39
N GLY A 222 8.55 -4.33 -16.35
CA GLY A 222 8.46 -3.97 -17.76
C GLY A 222 7.09 -4.25 -18.36
N VAL A 223 6.52 -5.44 -18.10
CA VAL A 223 5.17 -5.81 -18.54
C VAL A 223 4.11 -4.90 -17.92
N ALA A 224 4.21 -4.63 -16.60
CA ALA A 224 3.27 -3.74 -15.92
C ALA A 224 3.33 -2.32 -16.47
N LEU A 225 4.52 -1.73 -16.62
CA LEU A 225 4.70 -0.39 -17.18
C LEU A 225 4.27 -0.31 -18.65
N TYR A 226 4.50 -1.37 -19.43
CA TYR A 226 4.07 -1.44 -20.82
C TYR A 226 2.54 -1.44 -20.94
N ALA A 227 1.86 -2.27 -20.15
CA ALA A 227 0.40 -2.28 -20.09
C ALA A 227 -0.15 -0.94 -19.57
N LEU A 228 0.47 -0.38 -18.53
CA LEU A 228 0.08 0.90 -17.94
C LEU A 228 0.19 2.05 -18.95
N ARG A 229 1.21 2.07 -19.81
CA ARG A 229 1.35 3.08 -20.87
C ARG A 229 0.20 3.08 -21.87
N ARG A 230 -0.49 1.95 -22.02
CA ARG A 230 -1.60 1.80 -22.97
C ARG A 230 -2.96 2.11 -22.34
N LEU A 231 -3.10 1.89 -21.04
CA LEU A 231 -4.28 2.30 -20.28
C LEU A 231 -4.26 3.82 -20.10
N LYS A 232 -5.10 4.54 -20.85
CA LYS A 232 -5.23 6.01 -20.73
C LYS A 232 -6.31 6.37 -19.71
N GLY A 233 -6.06 7.43 -18.95
CA GLY A 233 -7.04 7.99 -18.04
C GLY A 233 -6.59 9.34 -17.47
N GLU A 234 -7.35 9.83 -16.50
CA GLU A 234 -6.95 10.96 -15.67
C GLU A 234 -6.44 10.47 -14.32
N SER A 235 -5.45 11.15 -13.75
CA SER A 235 -4.92 10.85 -12.42
C SER A 235 -6.04 10.84 -11.38
N PHE A 236 -6.20 9.76 -10.60
CA PHE A 236 -7.22 9.70 -9.56
C PHE A 236 -7.01 10.74 -8.44
N PHE A 237 -5.82 11.32 -8.31
CA PHE A 237 -5.59 12.43 -7.39
C PHE A 237 -6.36 13.70 -7.79
N SER A 238 -6.72 13.85 -9.08
CA SER A 238 -7.49 15.01 -9.54
C SER A 238 -8.89 15.08 -8.93
N SER A 239 -9.45 13.94 -8.50
CA SER A 239 -10.77 13.85 -7.90
C SER A 239 -10.80 14.14 -6.40
N TYR A 240 -9.64 14.32 -5.74
CA TYR A 240 -9.55 14.58 -4.30
C TYR A 240 -9.83 16.04 -3.91
N ARG A 241 -10.87 16.66 -4.51
CA ARG A 241 -11.24 18.05 -4.24
C ARG A 241 -12.31 18.13 -3.13
N GLU A 242 -12.05 19.00 -2.15
CA GLU A 242 -12.96 19.42 -1.07
C GLU A 242 -13.65 18.29 -0.29
N ILE A 243 -12.87 17.56 0.50
CA ILE A 243 -13.41 16.57 1.44
C ILE A 243 -13.93 17.26 2.70
N LYS A 244 -15.20 17.01 3.05
CA LYS A 244 -15.81 17.48 4.30
C LYS A 244 -15.01 16.98 5.50
N THR A 245 -14.62 17.87 6.43
CA THR A 245 -13.75 17.55 7.56
C THR A 245 -14.19 16.32 8.38
N GLY A 246 -15.50 16.15 8.58
CA GLY A 246 -16.04 14.98 9.31
C GLY A 246 -15.78 13.63 8.64
N ARG A 247 -15.51 13.59 7.33
CA ARG A 247 -15.17 12.35 6.60
C ARG A 247 -13.84 11.76 7.06
N TYR A 248 -12.89 12.59 7.50
CA TYR A 248 -11.60 12.12 8.01
C TYR A 248 -11.70 11.33 9.32
N LEU A 249 -12.86 11.32 9.98
CA LEU A 249 -13.11 10.47 11.14
C LEU A 249 -13.57 9.07 10.76
N MET A 250 -13.97 8.82 9.50
CA MET A 250 -14.43 7.50 9.07
C MET A 250 -13.38 6.38 9.20
N PRO A 251 -12.07 6.59 8.97
CA PRO A 251 -11.04 5.60 9.25
C PRO A 251 -11.00 5.13 10.71
N LEU A 252 -11.53 5.90 11.68
CA LEU A 252 -11.63 5.46 13.08
C LEU A 252 -12.61 4.28 13.28
N LEU A 253 -13.44 3.96 12.27
CA LEU A 253 -14.23 2.74 12.27
C LEU A 253 -13.35 1.49 12.11
N MET A 254 -12.19 1.60 11.47
CA MET A 254 -11.26 0.47 11.29
C MET A 254 -10.81 -0.13 12.63
N PRO A 255 -10.17 0.63 13.56
CA PRO A 255 -9.73 0.06 14.83
C PRO A 255 -10.89 -0.45 15.69
N LEU A 256 -12.05 0.23 15.69
CA LEU A 256 -13.22 -0.23 16.44
C LEU A 256 -13.65 -1.64 15.99
N PHE A 257 -13.84 -1.84 14.69
CA PHE A 257 -14.27 -3.13 14.16
C PHE A 257 -13.15 -4.17 14.10
N ALA A 258 -11.88 -3.74 14.05
CA ALA A 258 -10.75 -4.62 14.23
C ALA A 258 -10.74 -5.22 15.63
N VAL A 259 -10.91 -4.42 16.69
CA VAL A 259 -10.97 -4.92 18.07
C VAL A 259 -12.16 -5.85 18.28
N LEU A 260 -13.35 -5.46 17.81
CA LEU A 260 -14.56 -6.27 17.91
C LEU A 260 -14.41 -7.62 17.19
N THR A 261 -13.66 -7.65 16.09
CA THR A 261 -13.38 -8.89 15.36
C THR A 261 -12.27 -9.68 16.02
N TYR A 262 -11.18 -9.06 16.46
CA TYR A 262 -10.05 -9.76 17.07
C TYR A 262 -10.43 -10.47 18.38
N ALA A 263 -11.22 -9.82 19.24
CA ALA A 263 -11.60 -10.35 20.56
C ALA A 263 -12.14 -11.79 20.55
N PRO A 264 -13.14 -12.17 19.73
CA PRO A 264 -13.62 -13.55 19.66
C PRO A 264 -12.63 -14.54 19.03
N PHE A 265 -11.71 -14.07 18.17
CA PHE A 265 -10.73 -14.93 17.50
C PHE A 265 -9.39 -15.05 18.25
N MET A 266 -9.15 -14.24 19.28
CA MET A 266 -7.87 -14.19 20.02
C MET A 266 -7.45 -15.59 20.49
N ASN A 267 -8.38 -16.38 21.02
CA ASN A 267 -8.11 -17.73 21.54
C ASN A 267 -8.29 -18.87 20.50
N VAL A 268 -8.65 -18.54 19.26
CA VAL A 268 -8.87 -19.53 18.19
C VAL A 268 -7.59 -19.74 17.40
N TRP A 269 -7.00 -20.94 17.47
CA TRP A 269 -5.76 -21.32 16.77
C TRP A 269 -6.05 -21.75 15.33
N LEU A 270 -6.53 -20.82 14.51
CA LEU A 270 -6.82 -21.03 13.10
C LEU A 270 -5.74 -20.38 12.24
N GLY A 271 -5.22 -21.12 11.25
CA GLY A 271 -4.31 -20.61 10.22
C GLY A 271 -5.00 -19.66 9.25
N VAL A 272 -5.45 -18.50 9.73
CA VAL A 272 -6.20 -17.50 8.93
C VAL A 272 -5.35 -16.89 7.81
N ASN A 273 -4.02 -16.98 7.91
CA ASN A 273 -3.11 -16.58 6.85
C ASN A 273 -3.35 -17.35 5.56
N VAL A 274 -3.62 -18.66 5.62
CA VAL A 274 -3.81 -19.50 4.42
C VAL A 274 -5.03 -19.07 3.60
N PRO A 275 -6.26 -18.98 4.14
CA PRO A 275 -7.41 -18.53 3.36
C PRO A 275 -7.27 -17.06 2.92
N VAL A 276 -6.69 -16.19 3.75
CA VAL A 276 -6.42 -14.79 3.32
C VAL A 276 -5.44 -14.80 2.15
N ALA A 277 -4.37 -15.58 2.22
CA ALA A 277 -3.37 -15.66 1.17
C ALA A 277 -3.91 -16.19 -0.14
N LEU A 278 -4.65 -17.28 -0.09
CA LEU A 278 -5.27 -17.86 -1.29
C LEU A 278 -6.30 -16.90 -1.90
N ALA A 279 -7.18 -16.30 -1.10
CA ALA A 279 -8.22 -15.41 -1.59
C ALA A 279 -7.63 -14.15 -2.24
N THR A 280 -6.75 -13.45 -1.51
CA THR A 280 -6.16 -12.20 -2.00
C THR A 280 -5.16 -12.43 -3.13
N SER A 281 -4.40 -13.54 -3.13
CA SER A 281 -3.50 -13.88 -4.25
C SER A 281 -4.27 -14.21 -5.50
N THR A 282 -5.39 -14.94 -5.38
CA THR A 282 -6.27 -15.25 -6.51
C THR A 282 -6.86 -13.97 -7.10
N ILE A 283 -7.38 -13.08 -6.26
CA ILE A 283 -7.92 -11.78 -6.68
C ILE A 283 -6.82 -10.92 -7.32
N GLY A 284 -5.66 -10.82 -6.68
CA GLY A 284 -4.53 -10.01 -7.13
C GLY A 284 -3.98 -10.49 -8.48
N LEU A 285 -3.78 -11.80 -8.63
CA LEU A 285 -3.35 -12.37 -9.91
C LEU A 285 -4.41 -12.18 -11.00
N GLY A 286 -5.69 -12.38 -10.69
CA GLY A 286 -6.79 -12.15 -11.62
C GLY A 286 -6.87 -10.70 -12.10
N LEU A 287 -6.71 -9.73 -11.19
CA LEU A 287 -6.65 -8.31 -11.50
C LEU A 287 -5.44 -7.97 -12.35
N PHE A 288 -4.25 -8.50 -12.01
CA PHE A 288 -3.03 -8.30 -12.77
C PHE A 288 -3.17 -8.78 -14.22
N LEU A 289 -3.56 -10.05 -14.42
CA LEU A 289 -3.71 -10.64 -15.74
C LEU A 289 -4.75 -9.89 -16.57
N LYS A 290 -5.87 -9.48 -15.96
CA LYS A 290 -6.91 -8.71 -16.63
C LYS A 290 -6.44 -7.30 -17.00
N ALA A 291 -5.65 -6.65 -16.14
CA ALA A 291 -5.07 -5.34 -16.40
C ALA A 291 -4.06 -5.39 -17.56
N VAL A 292 -3.15 -6.38 -17.54
CA VAL A 292 -2.20 -6.62 -18.63
C VAL A 292 -2.94 -6.91 -19.93
N TYR A 293 -3.93 -7.82 -19.92
CA TYR A 293 -4.71 -8.14 -21.11
C TYR A 293 -5.42 -6.91 -21.71
N LYS A 294 -6.04 -6.07 -20.86
CA LYS A 294 -6.66 -4.82 -21.31
C LYS A 294 -5.64 -3.88 -21.95
N GLY A 295 -4.51 -3.65 -21.28
CA GLY A 295 -3.45 -2.82 -21.82
C GLY A 295 -2.91 -3.34 -23.15
N LEU A 296 -2.82 -4.66 -23.34
CA LEU A 296 -2.38 -5.25 -24.62
C LEU A 296 -3.44 -5.15 -25.73
N LYS A 297 -4.73 -5.29 -25.40
CA LYS A 297 -5.84 -5.30 -26.37
C LYS A 297 -6.15 -3.91 -26.92
N GLU A 298 -6.01 -2.87 -26.10
CA GLU A 298 -6.16 -1.49 -26.56
C GLU A 298 -5.03 -1.20 -27.56
N SER A 299 -5.37 -1.34 -28.86
CA SER A 299 -4.51 -0.96 -29.96
C SER A 299 -4.53 0.58 -30.05
N PRO A 300 -3.36 1.24 -30.12
CA PRO A 300 -3.29 2.69 -30.28
C PRO A 300 -3.97 3.17 -31.57
#